data_AF-A0A840S6F6-F1
#
_entry.id   AF-A0A840S6F6-F1
#
_cell.length_a   1.000
_cell.length_b   1.000
_cell.length_c   1.000
_cell.angle_alpha   90.00
_cell.angle_beta   90.00
_cell.angle_gamma   90.00
#
_symmetry.space_group_name_H-M   'P 1'
#
loop_
_entity.id
_entity.type
_entity.pdbx_description
1 polymer ?
#
loop_
_entity_poly.entity_id
_entity_poly.type
_entity_poly.pdbx_seq_one_letter_code
_entity_poly.pdbx_strand_id
1 'polypeptide(L)'
;MAPSLRPESPVGLWRGAGMALLAHGLLLLALKAGLDWRSHAEPALEAELWSAIPQAAAPRAQEPEPEPQPKVEPKADPKPQPRPEPDRAQQQAQQQAQRDAEIAIEREREKKRREQVEARERAELLKKEQAKKAAEAERLKQEQAKLEKQKTEQTKRQQAQEEARREAQRQENLRRIQGLAGASGGPQSSGTALQSSGPSANYAGRIKARVRPNIVFSEVVSGNPQAEVEVRCAPDGLILSSRLLKPSGHATWDQAVLRAIEKTERLPRDTDGRVPASLVLVFRPNE
;
A
#
# COMPACT_ATOMS: atom_id res chain seq x y z
N MET A 1 -35.76 -24.97 -19.66
CA MET A 1 -34.60 -25.05 -18.75
C MET A 1 -33.45 -24.30 -19.40
N ALA A 2 -33.13 -23.09 -18.95
CA ALA A 2 -32.03 -22.31 -19.50
C ALA A 2 -30.72 -22.65 -18.77
N PRO A 3 -29.61 -22.92 -19.48
CA PRO A 3 -28.32 -23.18 -18.86
C PRO A 3 -27.78 -21.88 -18.24
N SER A 4 -27.35 -21.98 -16.98
CA SER A 4 -26.73 -20.88 -16.25
C SER A 4 -25.32 -20.59 -16.78
N LEU A 5 -25.18 -19.53 -17.57
CA LEU A 5 -23.90 -18.97 -18.02
C LEU A 5 -23.29 -18.12 -16.89
N ARG A 6 -22.75 -18.74 -15.84
CA ARG A 6 -21.92 -18.03 -14.86
C ARG A 6 -20.45 -18.10 -15.32
N PRO A 7 -19.74 -16.96 -15.49
CA PRO A 7 -18.31 -17.00 -15.75
C PRO A 7 -17.56 -17.57 -14.55
N GLU A 8 -16.61 -18.47 -14.78
CA GLU A 8 -15.74 -19.01 -13.73
C GLU A 8 -14.91 -17.88 -13.12
N SER A 9 -14.84 -17.83 -11.79
CA SER A 9 -13.95 -16.90 -11.07
C SER A 9 -12.49 -17.23 -11.42
N PRO A 10 -11.65 -16.28 -11.86
CA PRO A 10 -10.30 -16.60 -12.28
C PRO A 10 -9.46 -17.01 -11.07
N VAL A 11 -9.13 -18.29 -10.99
CA VAL A 11 -8.27 -18.87 -9.97
C VAL A 11 -6.83 -18.39 -10.24
N GLY A 12 -6.46 -17.24 -9.68
CA GLY A 12 -5.10 -16.69 -9.86
C GLY A 12 -4.94 -15.18 -9.84
N LEU A 13 -6.01 -14.38 -9.68
CA LEU A 13 -5.91 -12.91 -9.64
C LEU A 13 -4.87 -12.39 -8.64
N TRP A 14 -4.76 -13.03 -7.47
CA TRP A 14 -3.78 -12.66 -6.44
C TRP A 14 -2.33 -12.94 -6.85
N ARG A 15 -2.07 -13.98 -7.66
CA ARG A 15 -0.74 -14.24 -8.23
C ARG A 15 -0.38 -13.19 -9.28
N GLY A 16 -1.35 -12.81 -10.11
CA GLY A 16 -1.20 -11.72 -11.09
C GLY A 16 -0.96 -10.36 -10.43
N ALA A 17 -1.72 -10.04 -9.38
CA ALA A 17 -1.55 -8.80 -8.61
C ALA A 17 -0.17 -8.74 -7.92
N GLY A 18 0.31 -9.86 -7.36
CA GLY A 18 1.65 -9.94 -6.78
C GLY A 18 2.77 -9.71 -7.81
N MET A 19 2.66 -10.36 -8.98
CA MET A 19 3.60 -10.17 -10.10
C MET A 19 3.59 -8.73 -10.63
N ALA A 20 2.40 -8.12 -10.73
CA ALA A 20 2.26 -6.74 -11.17
C ALA A 20 2.92 -5.74 -10.20
N LEU A 21 2.72 -5.91 -8.90
CA LEU A 21 3.36 -5.06 -7.89
C LEU A 21 4.90 -5.22 -7.89
N LEU A 22 5.39 -6.44 -8.08
CA LEU A 22 6.82 -6.72 -8.19
C LEU A 22 7.44 -6.06 -9.44
N ALA A 23 6.75 -6.13 -10.59
CA ALA A 23 7.20 -5.50 -11.83
C ALA A 23 7.26 -3.96 -11.71
N HIS A 24 6.24 -3.34 -11.08
CA HIS A 24 6.25 -1.90 -10.83
C HIS A 24 7.34 -1.50 -9.82
N GLY A 25 7.57 -2.32 -8.79
CA GLY A 25 8.66 -2.10 -7.84
C GLY A 25 10.04 -2.11 -8.50
N LEU A 26 10.30 -3.08 -9.37
CA LEU A 26 11.54 -3.15 -10.16
C LEU A 26 11.69 -1.93 -11.09
N LEU A 27 10.61 -1.51 -11.74
CA LEU A 27 10.62 -0.34 -12.63
C LEU A 27 10.97 0.95 -11.88
N LEU A 28 10.38 1.17 -10.71
CA LEU A 28 10.69 2.33 -9.86
C LEU A 28 12.14 2.31 -9.36
N LEU A 29 12.67 1.14 -9.02
CA LEU A 29 14.05 0.97 -8.58
C LEU A 29 15.04 1.28 -9.72
N ALA A 30 14.74 0.83 -10.94
CA ALA A 30 15.52 1.14 -12.13
C ALA A 30 15.48 2.63 -12.48
N LEU A 31 14.30 3.27 -12.36
CA LEU A 31 14.16 4.71 -12.58
C LEU A 31 15.01 5.51 -11.59
N LYS A 32 15.01 5.12 -10.31
CA LYS A 32 15.83 5.77 -9.27
C LYS A 32 17.31 5.67 -9.60
N ALA A 33 17.81 4.48 -9.94
CA ALA A 33 19.20 4.29 -10.33
C ALA A 33 19.59 5.06 -11.60
N GLY A 34 18.67 5.18 -12.57
CA GLY A 34 18.88 5.96 -13.78
C GLY A 34 18.89 7.48 -13.56
N LEU A 35 18.08 7.99 -12.63
CA LEU A 35 18.07 9.41 -12.27
C LEU A 35 19.31 9.80 -11.44
N ASP A 36 19.76 8.95 -10.51
CA ASP A 36 20.97 9.20 -9.71
C ASP A 36 22.25 9.25 -10.56
N TRP A 37 22.29 8.55 -11.71
CA TRP A 37 23.43 8.64 -12.63
C TRP A 37 23.47 9.95 -13.42
N ARG A 38 22.35 10.66 -13.55
CA ARG A 38 22.24 11.94 -14.29
C ARG A 38 22.42 13.17 -13.40
N SER A 39 22.51 12.99 -12.08
CA SER A 39 22.55 14.07 -11.08
C SER A 39 23.90 14.22 -10.39
N HIS A 40 25.00 13.76 -11.02
CA HIS A 40 26.33 14.25 -10.64
C HIS A 40 26.36 15.77 -10.84
N ALA A 41 26.14 16.50 -9.75
CA ALA A 41 26.35 17.93 -9.67
C ALA A 41 27.85 18.17 -9.78
N GLU A 42 28.31 18.46 -11.00
CA GLU A 42 29.59 19.13 -11.19
C GLU A 42 29.62 20.33 -10.24
N PRO A 43 30.69 20.51 -9.44
CA PRO A 43 30.82 21.70 -8.61
C PRO A 43 30.70 22.91 -9.54
N ALA A 44 29.72 23.77 -9.27
CA ALA A 44 29.62 25.04 -9.95
C ALA A 44 30.91 25.80 -9.63
N LEU A 45 31.87 25.75 -10.56
CA LEU A 45 32.91 26.74 -10.63
C LEU A 45 32.17 28.05 -10.82
N GLU A 46 32.11 28.82 -9.73
CA GLU A 46 31.86 30.25 -9.77
C GLU A 46 32.91 30.83 -10.70
N ALA A 47 32.55 30.94 -11.99
CA ALA A 47 33.17 31.91 -12.85
C ALA A 47 32.81 33.25 -12.22
N GLU A 48 33.70 33.74 -11.37
CA GLU A 48 33.80 35.15 -11.02
C GLU A 48 33.74 35.92 -12.34
N LEU A 49 32.54 36.39 -12.65
CA LEU A 49 32.24 37.31 -13.72
C LEU A 49 32.89 38.63 -13.29
N TRP A 50 34.20 38.75 -13.50
CA TRP A 50 34.91 40.01 -13.40
C TRP A 50 34.41 40.91 -14.53
N SER A 51 33.36 41.66 -14.22
CA SER A 51 33.04 42.92 -14.88
C SER A 51 34.12 43.93 -14.49
N ALA A 52 35.17 44.03 -15.32
CA ALA A 52 36.07 45.17 -15.25
C ALA A 52 35.36 46.41 -15.82
N ILE A 53 34.61 47.12 -14.97
CA ILE A 53 34.25 48.52 -15.22
C ILE A 53 35.53 49.33 -14.98
N PRO A 54 36.08 50.06 -15.97
CA PRO A 54 37.21 50.93 -15.72
C PRO A 54 36.72 52.09 -14.85
N GLN A 55 37.15 52.08 -13.58
CA GLN A 55 37.03 53.22 -12.70
C GLN A 55 37.96 54.30 -13.24
N ALA A 56 37.40 55.29 -13.95
CA ALA A 56 38.13 56.47 -14.37
C ALA A 56 38.69 57.17 -13.13
N ALA A 57 40.00 57.11 -12.96
CA ALA A 57 40.71 57.83 -11.93
C ALA A 57 40.50 59.34 -12.12
N ALA A 58 40.21 60.01 -11.00
CA ALA A 58 39.98 61.44 -10.92
C ALA A 58 41.15 62.24 -11.53
N PRO A 59 40.90 63.20 -12.43
CA PRO A 59 41.94 64.15 -12.82
C PRO A 59 42.29 65.01 -11.61
N ARG A 60 43.60 65.04 -11.29
CA ARG A 60 44.18 65.95 -10.28
C ARG A 60 43.88 67.40 -10.63
N ALA A 61 43.50 68.16 -9.61
CA ALA A 61 43.58 69.62 -9.61
C ALA A 61 45.04 70.05 -9.83
N GLN A 62 45.27 70.91 -10.82
CA GLN A 62 46.47 71.74 -10.95
C GLN A 62 46.05 73.19 -10.78
N GLU A 63 46.74 73.87 -9.86
CA GLU A 63 46.73 75.32 -9.60
C GLU A 63 48.10 75.90 -10.07
N PRO A 64 48.34 77.23 -10.11
CA PRO A 64 48.49 78.03 -11.34
C PRO A 64 49.90 78.60 -11.63
N GLU A 65 50.02 79.17 -12.85
CA GLU A 65 50.96 80.20 -13.40
C GLU A 65 52.49 79.95 -13.47
N PRO A 66 53.27 80.58 -14.40
CA PRO A 66 53.06 81.90 -15.04
C PRO A 66 53.21 82.01 -16.58
N GLU A 67 52.69 83.13 -17.09
CA GLU A 67 52.89 83.81 -18.39
C GLU A 67 54.39 84.19 -18.66
N PRO A 68 54.86 84.74 -19.84
CA PRO A 68 54.14 85.28 -21.02
C PRO A 68 54.83 85.19 -22.44
N GLN A 69 54.10 85.74 -23.44
CA GLN A 69 54.49 86.39 -24.73
C GLN A 69 54.87 85.56 -26.00
N PRO A 70 54.92 86.18 -27.22
CA PRO A 70 53.77 86.32 -28.12
C PRO A 70 54.08 85.92 -29.57
N LYS A 71 53.09 85.52 -30.37
CA LYS A 71 53.25 85.57 -31.85
C LYS A 71 51.93 85.78 -32.59
N VAL A 72 51.75 87.05 -32.97
CA VAL A 72 51.23 87.61 -34.23
C VAL A 72 50.40 86.68 -35.13
N GLU A 73 49.14 87.10 -35.33
CA GLU A 73 48.23 87.06 -36.51
C GLU A 73 48.71 86.35 -37.82
N PRO A 74 47.80 85.78 -38.66
CA PRO A 74 46.58 86.48 -39.06
C PRO A 74 45.29 85.66 -39.26
N LYS A 75 44.21 86.43 -39.17
CA LYS A 75 42.81 86.23 -39.57
C LYS A 75 42.57 85.17 -40.65
N ALA A 76 41.60 84.30 -40.36
CA ALA A 76 40.76 83.64 -41.36
C ALA A 76 39.30 83.76 -40.92
N ASP A 77 38.43 83.97 -41.90
CA ASP A 77 37.08 84.53 -41.85
C ASP A 77 36.10 83.97 -40.81
N PRO A 78 35.18 84.81 -40.28
CA PRO A 78 34.02 84.33 -39.55
C PRO A 78 32.99 83.78 -40.55
N LYS A 79 32.80 82.46 -40.59
CA LYS A 79 31.54 81.89 -41.07
C LYS A 79 30.48 82.07 -39.97
N PRO A 80 29.35 82.75 -40.24
CA PRO A 80 28.26 82.82 -39.29
C PRO A 80 27.59 81.44 -39.20
N GLN A 81 27.80 80.73 -38.09
CA GLN A 81 26.89 79.66 -37.70
C GLN A 81 25.70 80.29 -36.97
N PRO A 82 24.45 79.95 -37.35
CA PRO A 82 23.28 80.42 -36.64
C PRO A 82 23.24 79.74 -35.26
N ARG A 83 23.22 80.55 -34.20
CA ARG A 83 23.02 80.13 -32.81
C ARG A 83 21.61 79.51 -32.69
N PRO A 84 21.45 78.21 -32.35
CA PRO A 84 20.14 77.70 -31.97
C PRO A 84 19.85 78.09 -30.52
N GLU A 85 18.61 78.45 -30.27
CA GLU A 85 18.08 78.99 -29.01
C GLU A 85 18.28 78.02 -27.81
N PRO A 86 18.96 78.45 -26.71
CA PRO A 86 19.15 77.66 -25.49
C PRO A 86 17.86 77.13 -24.85
N ASP A 87 16.74 77.85 -25.03
CA ASP A 87 15.44 77.51 -24.45
C ASP A 87 14.86 76.20 -24.99
N ARG A 88 15.12 75.87 -26.26
CA ARG A 88 14.55 74.67 -26.91
C ARG A 88 15.18 73.38 -26.38
N ALA A 89 16.48 73.41 -26.07
CA ALA A 89 17.20 72.29 -25.49
C ALA A 89 16.81 72.06 -24.01
N GLN A 90 16.61 73.13 -23.24
CA GLN A 90 16.16 73.04 -21.85
C GLN A 90 14.72 72.51 -21.74
N GLN A 91 13.81 72.95 -22.63
CA GLN A 91 12.44 72.43 -22.70
C GLN A 91 12.41 70.94 -23.05
N GLN A 92 13.26 70.47 -23.97
CA GLN A 92 13.37 69.06 -24.32
C GLN A 92 13.89 68.21 -23.16
N ALA A 93 14.88 68.69 -22.41
CA ALA A 93 15.41 68.01 -21.22
C ALA A 93 14.37 67.91 -20.10
N GLN A 94 13.58 68.98 -19.86
CA GLN A 94 12.49 68.95 -18.88
C GLN A 94 11.37 67.97 -19.27
N GLN A 95 10.99 67.91 -20.54
CA GLN A 95 10.00 66.94 -21.01
C GLN A 95 10.50 65.49 -20.94
N GLN A 96 11.80 65.25 -21.17
CA GLN A 96 12.41 63.92 -20.97
C GLN A 96 12.38 63.53 -19.49
N ALA A 97 12.78 64.42 -18.58
CA ALA A 97 12.72 64.17 -17.14
C ALA A 97 11.30 63.88 -16.63
N GLN A 98 10.28 64.57 -17.16
CA GLN A 98 8.87 64.30 -16.83
C GLN A 98 8.42 62.91 -17.32
N ARG A 99 8.77 62.52 -18.55
CA ARG A 99 8.45 61.18 -19.08
C ARG A 99 9.17 60.08 -18.30
N ASP A 100 10.43 60.28 -17.94
CA ASP A 100 11.20 59.31 -17.16
C ASP A 100 10.63 59.15 -15.74
N ALA A 101 10.20 60.25 -15.10
CA ALA A 101 9.51 60.22 -13.82
C ALA A 101 8.16 59.49 -13.90
N GLU A 102 7.38 59.72 -14.96
CA GLU A 102 6.11 59.05 -15.17
C GLU A 102 6.28 57.54 -15.44
N ILE A 103 7.30 57.16 -16.23
CA ILE A 103 7.68 55.76 -16.46
C ILE A 103 8.14 55.10 -15.15
N ALA A 104 8.89 55.79 -14.30
CA ALA A 104 9.32 55.28 -13.01
C ALA A 104 8.13 55.03 -12.06
N ILE A 105 7.17 55.96 -12.01
CA ILE A 105 5.94 55.82 -11.21
C ILE A 105 5.08 54.64 -11.73
N GLU A 106 4.93 54.50 -13.05
CA GLU A 106 4.16 53.40 -13.65
C GLU A 106 4.80 52.04 -13.37
N ARG A 107 6.13 51.93 -13.48
CA ARG A 107 6.89 50.71 -13.14
C ARG A 107 6.75 50.33 -11.67
N GLU A 108 6.77 51.29 -10.74
CA GLU A 108 6.58 51.02 -9.32
C GLU A 108 5.13 50.56 -9.02
N ARG A 109 4.14 51.19 -9.65
CA ARG A 109 2.73 50.79 -9.55
C ARG A 109 2.49 49.39 -10.11
N GLU A 110 3.10 49.05 -11.24
CA GLU A 110 3.01 47.71 -11.82
C GLU A 110 3.66 46.66 -10.91
N LYS A 111 4.85 46.93 -10.36
CA LYS A 111 5.53 46.05 -9.41
C LYS A 111 4.69 45.80 -8.16
N LYS A 112 4.13 46.86 -7.55
CA LYS A 112 3.19 46.75 -6.42
C LYS A 112 1.93 45.96 -6.77
N ARG A 113 1.37 46.14 -7.97
CA ARG A 113 0.18 45.38 -8.42
C ARG A 113 0.50 43.90 -8.61
N ARG A 114 1.65 43.56 -9.23
CA ARG A 114 2.12 42.17 -9.38
C ARG A 114 2.37 41.52 -8.02
N GLU A 115 3.06 42.19 -7.10
CA GLU A 115 3.29 41.71 -5.74
C GLU A 115 1.98 41.48 -4.97
N GLN A 116 0.98 42.37 -5.10
CA GLN A 116 -0.34 42.18 -4.49
C GLN A 116 -1.11 40.99 -5.08
N VAL A 117 -1.04 40.78 -6.40
CA VAL A 117 -1.68 39.64 -7.06
C VAL A 117 -1.03 38.33 -6.61
N GLU A 118 0.31 38.25 -6.62
CA GLU A 118 1.03 37.07 -6.14
C GLU A 118 0.76 36.78 -4.66
N ALA A 119 0.71 37.83 -3.81
CA ALA A 119 0.38 37.66 -2.40
C ALA A 119 -1.05 37.14 -2.20
N ARG A 120 -2.02 37.63 -3.00
CA ARG A 120 -3.40 37.15 -2.97
C ARG A 120 -3.52 35.70 -3.46
N GLU A 121 -2.84 35.34 -4.54
CA GLU A 121 -2.81 33.97 -5.06
C GLU A 121 -2.19 33.00 -4.06
N ARG A 122 -1.05 33.36 -3.45
CA ARG A 122 -0.41 32.55 -2.40
C ARG A 122 -1.33 32.40 -1.19
N ALA A 123 -2.00 33.47 -0.75
CA ALA A 123 -2.95 33.41 0.35
C ALA A 123 -4.17 32.53 0.02
N GLU A 124 -4.68 32.59 -1.21
CA GLU A 124 -5.79 31.74 -1.66
C GLU A 124 -5.39 30.27 -1.77
N LEU A 125 -4.19 29.98 -2.28
CA LEU A 125 -3.64 28.62 -2.34
C LEU A 125 -3.47 28.03 -0.94
N LEU A 126 -2.88 28.78 -0.01
CA LEU A 126 -2.74 28.35 1.38
C LEU A 126 -4.10 28.10 2.05
N LYS A 127 -5.09 28.98 1.83
CA LYS A 127 -6.47 28.77 2.32
C LYS A 127 -7.12 27.53 1.72
N LYS A 128 -6.96 27.30 0.41
CA LYS A 128 -7.47 26.09 -0.28
C LYS A 128 -6.81 24.82 0.25
N GLU A 129 -5.50 24.84 0.49
CA GLU A 129 -4.77 23.70 1.03
C GLU A 129 -5.20 23.39 2.47
N GLN A 130 -5.33 24.43 3.32
CA GLN A 130 -5.83 24.27 4.68
C GLN A 130 -7.26 23.75 4.72
N ALA A 131 -8.14 24.27 3.85
CA ALA A 131 -9.53 23.79 3.75
C ALA A 131 -9.59 22.32 3.30
N LYS A 132 -8.76 21.90 2.33
CA LYS A 132 -8.66 20.51 1.89
C LYS A 132 -8.15 19.60 3.02
N LYS A 133 -7.08 20.00 3.72
CA LYS A 133 -6.53 19.25 4.86
C LYS A 133 -7.54 19.12 6.01
N ALA A 134 -8.28 20.20 6.31
CA ALA A 134 -9.33 20.17 7.32
C ALA A 134 -10.48 19.23 6.92
N ALA A 135 -10.94 19.31 5.67
CA ALA A 135 -12.00 18.43 5.15
C ALA A 135 -11.58 16.96 5.13
N GLU A 136 -10.33 16.65 4.75
CA GLU A 136 -9.79 15.29 4.78
C GLU A 136 -9.66 14.75 6.21
N ALA A 137 -9.15 15.56 7.14
CA ALA A 137 -9.07 15.19 8.55
C ALA A 137 -10.46 14.95 9.17
N GLU A 138 -11.46 15.75 8.79
CA GLU A 138 -12.84 15.53 9.23
C GLU A 138 -13.43 14.25 8.65
N ARG A 139 -13.23 13.99 7.35
CA ARG A 139 -13.68 12.73 6.72
C ARG A 139 -13.04 11.51 7.36
N LEU A 140 -11.74 11.55 7.65
CA LEU A 140 -11.04 10.45 8.31
C LEU A 140 -11.58 10.21 9.73
N LYS A 141 -11.82 11.27 10.51
CA LYS A 141 -12.46 11.17 11.83
C LYS A 141 -13.87 10.58 11.74
N GLN A 142 -14.68 11.02 10.78
CA GLN A 142 -16.02 10.49 10.56
C GLN A 142 -15.99 9.01 10.15
N GLU A 143 -15.04 8.61 9.30
CA GLU A 143 -14.87 7.21 8.87
C GLU A 143 -14.42 6.32 10.03
N GLN A 144 -13.45 6.77 10.84
CA GLN A 144 -13.02 6.07 12.04
C GLN A 144 -14.17 5.92 13.05
N ALA A 145 -14.92 6.98 13.30
CA ALA A 145 -16.08 6.92 14.20
C ALA A 145 -17.19 5.98 13.68
N LYS A 146 -17.41 5.93 12.36
CA LYS A 146 -18.34 4.96 11.75
C LYS A 146 -17.83 3.54 11.87
N LEU A 147 -16.55 3.30 11.63
CA LEU A 147 -15.94 1.98 11.74
C LEU A 147 -15.97 1.47 13.19
N GLU A 148 -15.70 2.34 14.17
CA GLU A 148 -15.77 2.00 15.58
C GLU A 148 -17.21 1.70 16.02
N LYS A 149 -18.19 2.50 15.58
CA LYS A 149 -19.62 2.21 15.80
C LYS A 149 -20.04 0.89 15.17
N GLN A 150 -19.61 0.60 13.95
CA GLN A 150 -19.91 -0.68 13.29
C GLN A 150 -19.27 -1.86 14.01
N LYS A 151 -18.00 -1.76 14.43
CA LYS A 151 -17.31 -2.80 15.19
C LYS A 151 -17.96 -3.04 16.55
N THR A 152 -18.32 -1.99 17.26
CA THR A 152 -19.00 -2.11 18.56
C THR A 152 -20.40 -2.69 18.43
N GLU A 153 -21.17 -2.27 17.42
CA GLU A 153 -22.49 -2.85 17.14
C GLU A 153 -22.38 -4.33 16.70
N GLN A 154 -21.42 -4.66 15.83
CA GLN A 154 -21.17 -6.04 15.41
C GLN A 154 -20.75 -6.91 16.59
N THR A 155 -19.86 -6.43 17.46
CA THR A 155 -19.43 -7.15 18.65
C THR A 155 -20.60 -7.36 19.61
N LYS A 156 -21.42 -6.33 19.85
CA LYS A 156 -22.63 -6.47 20.68
C LYS A 156 -23.64 -7.46 20.08
N ARG A 157 -23.84 -7.43 18.76
CA ARG A 157 -24.71 -8.40 18.06
C ARG A 157 -24.17 -9.82 18.16
N GLN A 158 -22.86 -10.01 18.01
CA GLN A 158 -22.21 -11.32 18.15
C GLN A 158 -22.32 -11.84 19.58
N GLN A 159 -22.06 -10.99 20.58
CA GLN A 159 -22.22 -11.34 21.99
C GLN A 159 -23.66 -11.71 22.34
N ALA A 160 -24.65 -10.92 21.88
CA ALA A 160 -26.06 -11.21 22.08
C ALA A 160 -26.50 -12.52 21.39
N GLN A 161 -26.03 -12.78 20.17
CA GLN A 161 -26.29 -14.04 19.47
C GLN A 161 -25.65 -15.24 20.18
N GLU A 162 -24.43 -15.09 20.69
CA GLU A 162 -23.75 -16.16 21.42
C GLU A 162 -24.45 -16.44 22.76
N GLU A 163 -24.84 -15.39 23.50
CA GLU A 163 -25.57 -15.54 24.75
C GLU A 163 -26.94 -16.20 24.52
N ALA A 164 -27.70 -15.77 23.51
CA ALA A 164 -28.96 -16.39 23.13
C ALA A 164 -28.76 -17.87 22.74
N ARG A 165 -27.67 -18.20 22.02
CA ARG A 165 -27.35 -19.60 21.68
C ARG A 165 -27.00 -20.42 22.91
N ARG A 166 -26.21 -19.87 23.83
CA ARG A 166 -25.87 -20.53 25.11
C ARG A 166 -27.12 -20.75 25.95
N GLU A 167 -28.01 -19.76 26.02
CA GLU A 167 -29.27 -19.89 26.75
C GLU A 167 -30.20 -20.93 26.13
N ALA A 168 -30.34 -20.95 24.79
CA ALA A 168 -31.09 -21.98 24.08
C ALA A 168 -30.53 -23.38 24.38
N GLN A 169 -29.21 -23.55 24.40
CA GLN A 169 -28.57 -24.81 24.78
C GLN A 169 -28.83 -25.18 26.25
N ARG A 170 -28.81 -24.20 27.18
CA ARG A 170 -29.18 -24.45 28.58
C ARG A 170 -30.63 -24.91 28.70
N GLN A 171 -31.56 -24.25 28.02
CA GLN A 171 -32.97 -24.63 28.01
C GLN A 171 -33.20 -26.01 27.39
N GLU A 172 -32.53 -26.32 26.28
CA GLU A 172 -32.60 -27.64 25.64
C GLU A 172 -32.06 -28.73 26.57
N ASN A 173 -30.93 -28.48 27.25
CA ASN A 173 -30.37 -29.43 28.21
C ASN A 173 -31.33 -29.66 29.40
N LEU A 174 -31.93 -28.60 29.93
CA LEU A 174 -32.95 -28.71 30.98
C LEU A 174 -34.17 -29.51 30.49
N ARG A 175 -34.66 -29.23 29.26
CA ARG A 175 -35.77 -29.97 28.65
C ARG A 175 -35.43 -31.45 28.45
N ARG A 176 -34.20 -31.76 28.06
CA ARG A 176 -33.70 -33.15 27.92
C ARG A 176 -33.63 -33.86 29.28
N ILE A 177 -33.13 -33.20 30.31
CA ILE A 177 -33.10 -33.75 31.68
C ILE A 177 -34.53 -33.97 32.19
N GLN A 178 -35.43 -33.03 31.96
CA GLN A 178 -36.84 -33.15 32.35
C GLN A 178 -37.55 -34.28 31.57
N GLY A 179 -37.22 -34.46 30.28
CA GLY A 179 -37.71 -35.58 29.47
C GLY A 179 -37.18 -36.95 29.94
N LEU A 180 -35.94 -37.01 30.45
CA LEU A 180 -35.36 -38.22 31.04
C LEU A 180 -35.99 -38.55 32.42
N ALA A 181 -36.27 -37.53 33.24
CA ALA A 181 -36.93 -37.71 34.54
C ALA A 181 -38.40 -38.16 34.42
N GLY A 182 -39.08 -37.85 33.31
CA GLY A 182 -40.41 -38.37 33.00
C GLY A 182 -40.43 -39.76 32.36
N ALA A 183 -39.27 -40.28 31.92
CA ALA A 183 -39.14 -41.55 31.19
C ALA A 183 -38.46 -42.67 32.00
N SER A 184 -38.18 -42.46 33.29
CA SER A 184 -37.69 -43.51 34.19
C SER A 184 -38.82 -44.45 34.63
N GLY A 185 -39.36 -45.18 33.66
CA GLY A 185 -40.15 -46.39 33.87
C GLY A 185 -39.50 -47.51 33.07
N GLY A 186 -38.62 -48.30 33.69
CA GLY A 186 -38.06 -49.52 33.10
C GLY A 186 -36.54 -49.70 33.28
N PRO A 187 -36.07 -50.76 33.97
CA PRO A 187 -34.64 -51.04 34.23
C PRO A 187 -33.75 -51.35 33.02
N GLN A 188 -34.24 -51.18 31.78
CA GLN A 188 -33.56 -51.64 30.56
C GLN A 188 -33.41 -50.56 29.47
N SER A 189 -33.61 -49.27 29.79
CA SER A 189 -33.40 -48.19 28.82
C SER A 189 -31.90 -47.91 28.61
N SER A 190 -31.26 -48.70 27.76
CA SER A 190 -29.93 -48.42 27.22
C SER A 190 -30.01 -47.22 26.27
N GLY A 191 -29.75 -46.03 26.80
CA GLY A 191 -29.73 -44.77 26.05
C GLY A 191 -28.64 -44.74 24.98
N THR A 192 -28.97 -45.12 23.75
CA THR A 192 -28.12 -45.01 22.55
C THR A 192 -28.16 -43.61 21.91
N ALA A 193 -28.94 -42.67 22.46
CA ALA A 193 -29.24 -41.38 21.84
C ALA A 193 -28.24 -40.24 22.18
N LEU A 194 -27.18 -40.52 22.95
CA LEU A 194 -26.16 -39.53 23.32
C LEU A 194 -24.73 -39.92 22.94
N GLN A 195 -24.57 -40.88 22.04
CA GLN A 195 -23.25 -41.18 21.48
C GLN A 195 -22.95 -40.14 20.38
N SER A 196 -21.98 -39.28 20.65
CA SER A 196 -21.45 -38.27 19.73
C SER A 196 -21.28 -38.85 18.32
N SER A 197 -21.90 -38.22 17.31
CA SER A 197 -21.79 -38.63 15.90
C SER A 197 -20.41 -38.39 15.27
N GLY A 198 -19.41 -38.05 16.08
CA GLY A 198 -18.04 -37.79 15.65
C GLY A 198 -17.13 -38.97 16.03
N PRO A 199 -16.06 -39.24 15.25
CA PRO A 199 -15.04 -40.20 15.64
C PRO A 199 -14.44 -39.83 17.01
N SER A 200 -14.05 -40.83 17.81
CA SER A 200 -13.43 -40.57 19.10
C SER A 200 -12.13 -39.79 18.94
N ALA A 201 -11.79 -38.97 19.94
CA ALA A 201 -10.61 -38.10 19.90
C ALA A 201 -9.29 -38.85 19.62
N ASN A 202 -9.22 -40.15 19.97
CA ASN A 202 -8.01 -40.97 19.79
C ASN A 202 -8.07 -41.88 18.54
N TYR A 203 -9.17 -41.86 17.79
CA TYR A 203 -9.40 -42.76 16.67
C TYR A 203 -8.46 -42.51 15.49
N ALA A 204 -8.29 -41.24 15.12
CA ALA A 204 -7.39 -40.84 14.04
C ALA A 204 -5.93 -41.28 14.32
N GLY A 205 -5.49 -41.20 15.58
CA GLY A 205 -4.17 -41.66 16.00
C GLY A 205 -3.97 -43.16 15.80
N ARG A 206 -4.98 -43.97 16.14
CA ARG A 206 -4.94 -45.44 15.93
C ARG A 206 -4.91 -45.83 14.46
N ILE A 207 -5.65 -45.10 13.63
CA ILE A 207 -5.60 -45.31 12.18
C ILE A 207 -4.20 -44.98 11.65
N LYS A 208 -3.65 -43.81 12.00
CA LYS A 208 -2.28 -43.42 11.59
C LYS A 208 -1.25 -44.44 12.03
N ALA A 209 -1.31 -44.94 13.26
CA ALA A 209 -0.41 -45.95 13.78
C ALA A 209 -0.46 -47.27 12.99
N ARG A 210 -1.62 -47.62 12.44
CA ARG A 210 -1.79 -48.82 11.61
C ARG A 210 -1.27 -48.64 10.19
N VAL A 211 -1.39 -47.43 9.64
CA VAL A 211 -0.99 -47.09 8.26
C VAL A 211 0.50 -46.79 8.16
N ARG A 212 1.09 -46.11 9.15
CA ARG A 212 2.48 -45.63 9.11
C ARG A 212 3.53 -46.70 8.79
N PRO A 213 3.51 -47.89 9.41
CA PRO A 213 4.50 -48.94 9.09
C PRO A 213 4.46 -49.41 7.63
N ASN A 214 3.36 -49.12 6.90
CA ASN A 214 3.22 -49.44 5.49
C ASN A 214 3.73 -48.34 4.56
N ILE A 215 4.09 -47.15 5.07
CA ILE A 215 4.62 -46.04 4.27
C ILE A 215 6.10 -46.33 3.95
N VAL A 216 6.36 -46.75 2.72
CA VAL A 216 7.72 -46.92 2.21
C VAL A 216 8.14 -45.64 1.50
N PHE A 217 9.01 -44.87 2.14
CA PHE A 217 9.53 -43.61 1.61
C PHE A 217 11.03 -43.51 1.89
N SER A 218 11.85 -43.44 0.84
CA SER A 218 13.31 -43.52 0.91
C SER A 218 14.04 -42.22 0.56
N GLU A 219 13.32 -41.14 0.28
CA GLU A 219 13.91 -39.86 -0.12
C GLU A 219 14.02 -38.89 1.07
N VAL A 220 14.98 -37.99 1.02
CA VAL A 220 15.10 -36.93 2.03
C VAL A 220 14.21 -35.77 1.62
N VAL A 221 13.14 -35.55 2.39
CA VAL A 221 12.23 -34.41 2.19
C VAL A 221 12.71 -33.25 3.04
N SER A 222 12.89 -32.09 2.39
CA SER A 222 13.19 -30.84 3.08
C SER A 222 11.94 -30.35 3.83
N GLY A 223 12.02 -30.32 5.16
CA GLY A 223 10.93 -29.85 6.03
C GLY A 223 9.99 -30.95 6.51
N ASN A 224 8.73 -30.59 6.76
CA ASN A 224 7.68 -31.52 7.22
C ASN A 224 6.35 -31.28 6.50
N PRO A 225 6.29 -31.58 5.19
CA PRO A 225 5.12 -31.28 4.39
C PRO A 225 3.92 -32.14 4.80
N GLN A 226 2.73 -31.54 4.72
CA GLN A 226 1.49 -32.14 5.21
C GLN A 226 0.62 -32.61 4.04
N ALA A 227 0.37 -33.91 3.95
CA ALA A 227 -0.61 -34.50 3.04
C ALA A 227 -1.95 -34.71 3.77
N GLU A 228 -3.05 -34.23 3.20
CA GLU A 228 -4.40 -34.52 3.72
C GLU A 228 -5.12 -35.47 2.76
N VAL A 229 -5.56 -36.62 3.28
CA VAL A 229 -6.18 -37.69 2.52
C VAL A 229 -7.54 -38.02 3.11
N GLU A 230 -8.59 -37.96 2.28
CA GLU A 230 -9.90 -38.51 2.60
C GLU A 230 -9.87 -40.03 2.38
N VAL A 231 -10.26 -40.80 3.39
CA VAL A 231 -10.42 -42.25 3.31
C VAL A 231 -11.88 -42.60 3.53
N ARG A 232 -12.45 -43.38 2.61
CA ARG A 232 -13.82 -43.90 2.72
C ARG A 232 -13.79 -45.36 3.06
N CYS A 233 -14.58 -45.74 4.05
CA CYS A 233 -14.57 -47.08 4.61
C CYS A 233 -15.98 -47.64 4.72
N ALA A 234 -16.10 -48.96 4.60
CA ALA A 234 -17.31 -49.68 4.95
C ALA A 234 -17.45 -49.80 6.48
N PRO A 235 -18.66 -50.09 7.01
CA PRO A 235 -18.90 -50.20 8.45
C PRO A 235 -18.08 -51.28 9.17
N ASP A 236 -17.57 -52.26 8.42
CA ASP A 236 -16.71 -53.33 8.92
C ASP A 236 -15.22 -52.93 9.00
N GLY A 237 -14.88 -51.72 8.54
CA GLY A 237 -13.54 -51.14 8.50
C GLY A 237 -12.81 -51.30 7.18
N LEU A 238 -13.40 -51.96 6.17
CA LEU A 238 -12.74 -52.16 4.89
C LEU A 238 -12.61 -50.84 4.13
N ILE A 239 -11.42 -50.54 3.63
CA ILE A 239 -11.14 -49.31 2.89
C ILE A 239 -11.70 -49.46 1.48
N LEU A 240 -12.62 -48.58 1.11
CA LEU A 240 -13.26 -48.56 -0.21
C LEU A 240 -12.51 -47.66 -1.18
N SER A 241 -12.11 -46.48 -0.73
CA SER A 241 -11.31 -45.55 -1.54
C SER A 241 -10.50 -44.60 -0.69
N SER A 242 -9.42 -44.09 -1.26
CA SER A 242 -8.63 -43.00 -0.69
C SER A 242 -8.40 -41.93 -1.75
N ARG A 243 -8.48 -40.65 -1.36
CA ARG A 243 -8.29 -39.50 -2.24
C ARG A 243 -7.49 -38.42 -1.53
N LEU A 244 -6.51 -37.86 -2.22
CA LEU A 244 -5.76 -36.70 -1.75
C LEU A 244 -6.64 -35.43 -1.82
N LEU A 245 -6.88 -34.79 -0.67
CA LEU A 245 -7.56 -33.49 -0.58
C LEU A 245 -6.57 -32.34 -0.75
N LYS A 246 -5.42 -32.45 -0.07
CA LYS A 246 -4.36 -31.45 -0.11
C LYS A 246 -3.02 -32.14 -0.34
N PRO A 247 -2.35 -31.88 -1.48
CA PRO A 247 -1.02 -32.43 -1.72
C PRO A 247 0.00 -31.82 -0.78
N SER A 248 0.99 -32.61 -0.38
CA SER A 248 2.09 -32.17 0.49
C SER A 248 3.09 -31.26 -0.22
N GLY A 249 3.08 -31.26 -1.56
CA GLY A 249 4.10 -30.63 -2.39
C GLY A 249 5.18 -31.61 -2.87
N HIS A 250 5.18 -32.85 -2.36
CA HIS A 250 6.06 -33.94 -2.81
C HIS A 250 5.23 -35.12 -3.34
N ALA A 251 5.20 -35.30 -4.65
CA ALA A 251 4.38 -36.33 -5.29
C ALA A 251 4.77 -37.76 -4.86
N THR A 252 6.05 -38.03 -4.63
CA THR A 252 6.54 -39.33 -4.16
C THR A 252 6.04 -39.66 -2.76
N TRP A 253 5.99 -38.68 -1.86
CA TRP A 253 5.40 -38.80 -0.53
C TRP A 253 3.89 -39.04 -0.60
N ASP A 254 3.17 -38.24 -1.37
CA ASP A 254 1.71 -38.36 -1.50
C ASP A 254 1.32 -39.74 -2.06
N GLN A 255 2.05 -40.25 -3.06
CA GLN A 255 1.85 -41.60 -3.60
C GLN A 255 2.20 -42.69 -2.58
N ALA A 256 3.26 -42.52 -1.79
CA ALA A 256 3.63 -43.48 -0.75
C ALA A 256 2.54 -43.59 0.32
N VAL A 257 1.94 -42.46 0.72
CA VAL A 257 0.80 -42.43 1.65
C VAL A 257 -0.41 -43.16 1.07
N LEU A 258 -0.78 -42.91 -0.19
CA LEU A 258 -1.92 -43.58 -0.84
C LEU A 258 -1.72 -45.10 -0.92
N ARG A 259 -0.52 -45.55 -1.33
CA ARG A 259 -0.17 -46.98 -1.35
C ARG A 259 -0.19 -47.62 0.04
N ALA A 260 0.23 -46.88 1.07
CA ALA A 260 0.22 -47.39 2.44
C ALA A 260 -1.20 -47.56 2.99
N ILE A 261 -2.11 -46.65 2.64
CA ILE A 261 -3.53 -46.75 2.99
C ILE A 261 -4.14 -47.98 2.30
N GLU A 262 -3.88 -48.15 1.00
CA GLU A 262 -4.34 -49.32 0.25
C GLU A 262 -3.81 -50.64 0.85
N LYS A 263 -2.52 -50.70 1.15
CA LYS A 263 -1.87 -51.85 1.82
C LYS A 263 -2.41 -52.14 3.23
N THR A 264 -3.03 -51.15 3.87
CA THR A 264 -3.61 -51.34 5.20
C THR A 264 -4.91 -52.14 5.14
N GLU A 265 -5.64 -52.07 4.01
CA GLU A 265 -6.90 -52.76 3.66
C GLU A 265 -8.08 -52.53 4.62
N ARG A 266 -7.86 -52.64 5.93
CA ARG A 266 -8.86 -52.55 6.98
C ARG A 266 -8.41 -51.63 8.12
N LEU A 267 -9.27 -50.68 8.44
CA LEU A 267 -9.08 -49.77 9.56
C LEU A 267 -9.50 -50.43 10.90
N PRO A 268 -8.82 -50.09 12.01
CA PRO A 268 -9.24 -50.52 13.33
C PRO A 268 -10.62 -49.93 13.67
N ARG A 269 -11.45 -50.64 14.43
CA ARG A 269 -12.74 -50.11 14.90
C ARG A 269 -12.54 -49.06 15.99
N ASP A 270 -13.40 -48.05 16.05
CA ASP A 270 -13.37 -47.02 17.08
C ASP A 270 -13.74 -47.59 18.47
N THR A 271 -13.60 -46.80 19.54
CA THR A 271 -13.98 -47.19 20.91
C THR A 271 -15.45 -47.61 21.01
N ASP A 272 -16.29 -47.02 20.15
CA ASP A 272 -17.72 -47.35 20.05
C ASP A 272 -18.00 -48.56 19.14
N GLY A 273 -16.95 -49.25 18.67
CA GLY A 273 -17.04 -50.41 17.78
C GLY A 273 -17.43 -50.09 16.33
N ARG A 274 -17.68 -48.81 16.01
CA ARG A 274 -18.05 -48.33 14.68
C ARG A 274 -16.83 -47.84 13.90
N VAL A 275 -16.98 -47.73 12.58
CA VAL A 275 -16.02 -47.08 11.69
C VAL A 275 -16.75 -45.96 10.94
N PRO A 276 -16.27 -44.70 10.99
CA PRO A 276 -16.83 -43.60 10.20
C PRO A 276 -16.75 -43.90 8.70
N ALA A 277 -17.80 -43.54 7.96
CA ALA A 277 -17.88 -43.80 6.51
C ALA A 277 -16.89 -42.96 5.69
N SER A 278 -16.55 -41.76 6.14
CA SER A 278 -15.50 -40.90 5.57
C SER A 278 -14.73 -40.22 6.70
N LEU A 279 -13.41 -40.15 6.55
CA LEU A 279 -12.50 -39.56 7.51
C LEU A 279 -11.33 -38.90 6.79
N VAL A 280 -10.90 -37.74 7.29
CA VAL A 280 -9.75 -37.00 6.77
C VAL A 280 -8.55 -37.28 7.65
N LEU A 281 -7.51 -37.87 7.07
CA LEU A 281 -6.24 -38.17 7.74
C LEU A 281 -5.16 -37.21 7.26
N VAL A 282 -4.31 -36.83 8.20
CA VAL A 282 -3.19 -35.93 7.96
C VAL A 282 -1.89 -36.71 8.14
N PHE A 283 -1.07 -36.85 7.09
CA PHE A 283 0.21 -37.55 7.15
C PHE A 283 1.38 -36.58 6.95
N ARG A 284 2.45 -36.84 7.70
CA ARG A 284 3.69 -36.06 7.72
C ARG A 284 4.89 -37.02 7.69
N PRO A 285 5.96 -36.74 6.93
CA PRO A 285 7.15 -37.58 6.90
C PRO A 285 7.82 -37.76 8.26
N ASN A 286 7.83 -36.69 9.07
CA ASN A 286 8.53 -36.63 10.35
C ASN A 286 7.53 -36.39 11.50
N GLU A 287 6.68 -37.38 11.79
CA GLU A 287 5.68 -37.35 12.88
C GLU A 287 5.68 -38.70 13.61
#